data_AF-T0N694-F1
#
_entry.id   AF-T0N694-F1
#
_cell.length_a   1.000
_cell.length_b   1.000
_cell.length_c   1.000
_cell.angle_alpha   90.00
_cell.angle_beta   90.00
_cell.angle_gamma   90.00
#
_symmetry.space_group_name_H-M   'P 1'
#
loop_
_entity.id
_entity.type
_entity.pdbx_description
1 polymer ?
#
loop_
_entity_poly.entity_id
_entity_poly.type
_entity_poly.pdbx_seq_one_letter_code
_entity_poly.pdbx_strand_id
1 'polypeptide(L)'
;MGLIITQVYNPLIASETKLALLEYYKDDTDIYFVRAAGVKGLESIRKIKLYDLDRQEDIDYLTSIYIPKDLDNTKDFYDLLKVMEVLRGEDGCPWDYEQTHESLKRYLIEECYEVLEAIDEEDDTKLVEELGDVLLQVVFHGQIGKEEGYFNINDIIKGITEKMISRHPHVFGDVQVSDSDEVLTNWEEIKGKEKDFKTYTDTLKHVPKNFPGLLRAEKVQKKAAKVGFDWADVAPAMEKVLEELQEVRDVYKTNNEAKIQEEVGDLIFATVNVARLLDIDPEFAVNYTIDKFIKRFQYIEETANKKRVKS
;
A
#
# COMPACT_ATOMS: atom_id res chain seq x y z
N MET A 1 0.49 19.38 19.30
CA MET A 1 0.03 20.71 19.74
C MET A 1 -1.23 20.48 20.58
N GLY A 2 -1.60 21.37 21.51
CA GLY A 2 -2.91 21.23 22.16
C GLY A 2 -4.03 21.53 21.16
N LEU A 3 -5.17 20.85 21.28
CA LEU A 3 -6.33 21.03 20.40
C LEU A 3 -7.37 21.88 21.11
N ILE A 4 -7.90 22.90 20.43
CA ILE A 4 -9.06 23.67 20.90
C ILE A 4 -10.20 23.41 19.93
N ILE A 5 -11.30 22.87 20.45
CA ILE A 5 -12.56 22.71 19.74
C ILE A 5 -13.49 23.78 20.29
N THR A 6 -13.75 24.80 19.48
CA THR A 6 -14.76 25.80 19.84
C THR A 6 -16.14 25.29 19.48
N GLN A 7 -17.18 26.00 19.92
CA GLN A 7 -18.51 25.83 19.33
C GLN A 7 -19.15 24.45 19.63
N VAL A 8 -18.97 23.92 20.84
CA VAL A 8 -19.67 22.70 21.28
C VAL A 8 -21.03 23.09 21.87
N TYR A 9 -21.99 23.46 21.01
CA TYR A 9 -23.14 24.27 21.42
C TYR A 9 -24.22 23.56 22.23
N ASN A 10 -24.28 22.23 22.17
CA ASN A 10 -25.34 21.44 22.78
C ASN A 10 -24.86 19.99 23.06
N PRO A 11 -25.62 19.21 23.85
CA PRO A 11 -25.24 17.84 24.20
C PRO A 11 -25.07 16.89 23.01
N LEU A 12 -25.81 17.09 21.91
CA LEU A 12 -25.67 16.25 20.70
C LEU A 12 -24.29 16.47 20.05
N ILE A 13 -23.91 17.73 19.82
CA ILE A 13 -22.59 18.07 19.28
C ILE A 13 -21.47 17.65 20.24
N ALA A 14 -21.69 17.74 21.55
CA ALA A 14 -20.73 17.23 22.53
C ALA A 14 -20.55 15.70 22.41
N SER A 15 -21.64 14.96 22.17
CA SER A 15 -21.57 13.51 21.93
C SER A 15 -20.86 13.17 20.63
N GLU A 16 -21.16 13.86 19.52
CA GLU A 16 -20.47 13.66 18.24
C GLU A 16 -18.98 14.00 18.35
N THR A 17 -18.66 15.12 19.01
CA THR A 17 -17.28 15.54 19.29
C THR A 17 -16.56 14.48 20.12
N LYS A 18 -17.20 13.95 21.17
CA LYS A 18 -16.64 12.87 21.98
C LYS A 18 -16.34 11.64 21.13
N LEU A 19 -17.29 11.18 20.32
CA LEU A 19 -17.10 9.99 19.47
C LEU A 19 -15.94 10.18 18.48
N ALA A 20 -15.87 11.35 17.82
CA ALA A 20 -14.76 11.67 16.93
C ALA A 20 -13.41 11.72 17.66
N LEU A 21 -13.38 12.24 18.90
CA LEU A 21 -12.17 12.27 19.72
C LEU A 21 -11.74 10.87 20.20
N LEU A 22 -12.68 9.96 20.46
CA LEU A 22 -12.36 8.60 20.91
C LEU A 22 -11.62 7.77 19.84
N GLU A 23 -11.61 8.20 18.58
CA GLU A 23 -10.77 7.60 17.53
C GLU A 23 -9.28 7.90 17.72
N TYR A 24 -8.94 9.01 18.40
CA TYR A 24 -7.56 9.51 18.55
C TYR A 24 -7.10 9.58 20.01
N TYR A 25 -8.04 9.56 20.96
CA TYR A 25 -7.78 9.75 22.37
C TYR A 25 -8.42 8.63 23.18
N LYS A 26 -7.70 8.12 24.19
CA LYS A 26 -8.25 7.22 25.21
C LYS A 26 -9.48 7.86 25.88
N ASP A 27 -10.45 7.06 26.25
CA ASP A 27 -11.69 7.52 26.88
C ASP A 27 -11.45 8.24 28.22
N ASP A 28 -10.42 7.82 28.95
CA ASP A 28 -9.97 8.43 30.21
C ASP A 28 -8.97 9.59 30.03
N THR A 29 -8.81 10.11 28.81
CA THR A 29 -7.99 11.30 28.53
C THR A 29 -8.53 12.50 29.30
N ASP A 30 -7.62 13.25 29.93
CA ASP A 30 -7.93 14.48 30.62
C ASP A 30 -8.14 15.65 29.63
N ILE A 31 -9.33 16.24 29.64
CA ILE A 31 -9.68 17.41 28.82
C ILE A 31 -10.13 18.57 29.72
N TYR A 32 -10.06 19.79 29.17
CA TYR A 32 -10.57 20.99 29.82
C TYR A 32 -11.88 21.40 29.16
N PHE A 33 -12.96 21.34 29.93
CA PHE A 33 -14.22 21.95 29.58
C PHE A 33 -14.16 23.44 29.90
N VAL A 34 -14.36 24.28 28.90
CA VAL A 34 -14.24 25.73 29.00
C VAL A 34 -15.57 26.36 28.58
N ARG A 35 -16.26 26.98 29.52
CA ARG A 35 -17.50 27.72 29.26
C ARG A 35 -17.28 29.21 29.46
N ALA A 36 -17.78 30.00 28.51
CA ALA A 36 -17.76 31.47 28.57
C ALA A 36 -16.37 32.06 28.85
N ALA A 37 -15.35 31.53 28.15
CA ALA A 37 -13.96 31.98 28.26
C ALA A 37 -13.85 33.51 28.15
N GLY A 38 -13.18 34.14 29.12
CA GLY A 38 -12.97 35.59 29.17
C GLY A 38 -14.19 36.40 29.59
N VAL A 39 -15.34 35.78 29.89
CA VAL A 39 -16.55 36.49 30.34
C VAL A 39 -16.61 36.53 31.87
N LYS A 40 -16.37 37.73 32.43
CA LYS A 40 -16.31 37.93 33.88
C LYS A 40 -17.60 37.49 34.57
N GLY A 41 -17.47 36.55 35.52
CA GLY A 41 -18.58 36.02 36.31
C GLY A 41 -19.38 34.89 35.65
N LEU A 42 -19.07 34.54 34.39
CA LEU A 42 -19.66 33.41 33.68
C LEU A 42 -18.62 32.35 33.28
N GLU A 43 -17.33 32.70 33.26
CA GLU A 43 -16.25 31.78 32.95
C GLU A 43 -16.24 30.58 33.92
N SER A 44 -16.24 29.38 33.35
CA SER A 44 -16.04 28.13 34.07
C SER A 44 -15.04 27.28 33.29
N ILE A 45 -13.92 26.95 33.93
CA ILE A 45 -12.91 26.05 33.39
C ILE A 45 -12.75 24.90 34.36
N ARG A 46 -12.96 23.67 33.87
CA ARG A 46 -12.81 22.47 34.69
C ARG A 46 -12.22 21.32 33.90
N LYS A 47 -11.43 20.52 34.60
CA LYS A 47 -10.80 19.32 34.07
C LYS A 47 -11.78 18.16 34.20
N ILE A 48 -12.08 17.48 33.11
CA ILE A 48 -12.98 16.31 33.04
C ILE A 48 -12.32 15.20 32.23
N LYS A 49 -12.91 14.00 32.28
CA LYS A 49 -12.53 12.89 31.40
C LYS A 49 -13.27 13.01 30.07
N LEU A 50 -12.64 12.57 28.97
CA LEU A 50 -13.24 12.62 27.63
C LEU A 50 -14.58 11.88 27.58
N TYR A 51 -14.70 10.71 28.21
CA TYR A 51 -15.95 9.97 28.28
C TYR A 51 -17.11 10.74 28.94
N ASP A 52 -16.82 11.78 29.72
CA ASP A 52 -17.78 12.57 30.50
C ASP A 52 -18.21 13.85 29.78
N LEU A 53 -17.69 14.11 28.57
CA LEU A 53 -17.91 15.33 27.81
C LEU A 53 -19.39 15.64 27.56
N ASP A 54 -20.16 14.65 27.13
CA ASP A 54 -21.59 14.80 26.79
C ASP A 54 -22.52 14.71 28.02
N ARG A 55 -21.96 14.50 29.21
CA ARG A 55 -22.70 14.41 30.48
C ARG A 55 -22.74 15.73 31.25
N GLN A 56 -22.12 16.78 30.72
CA GLN A 56 -22.08 18.09 31.35
C GLN A 56 -23.43 18.80 31.19
N GLU A 57 -24.01 19.28 32.28
CA GLU A 57 -25.36 19.88 32.28
C GLU A 57 -25.40 21.30 31.71
N ASP A 58 -24.29 22.03 31.72
CA ASP A 58 -24.20 23.44 31.33
C ASP A 58 -23.59 23.66 29.94
N ILE A 59 -23.69 22.67 29.05
CA ILE A 59 -23.28 22.79 27.64
C ILE A 59 -24.18 23.81 26.93
N ASP A 60 -23.55 24.82 26.33
CA ASP A 60 -24.22 25.85 25.55
C ASP A 60 -23.31 26.40 24.44
N TYR A 61 -23.79 27.39 23.69
CA TYR A 61 -23.06 28.04 22.60
C TYR A 61 -21.76 28.76 23.02
N LEU A 62 -21.48 28.90 24.32
CA LEU A 62 -20.23 29.45 24.87
C LEU A 62 -19.25 28.35 25.30
N THR A 63 -19.55 27.08 25.02
CA THR A 63 -18.72 25.94 25.38
C THR A 63 -17.64 25.67 24.33
N SER A 64 -16.42 25.48 24.82
CA SER A 64 -15.24 25.06 24.07
C SER A 64 -14.51 23.98 24.85
N ILE A 65 -13.82 23.09 24.14
CA ILE A 65 -13.03 22.01 24.72
C ILE A 65 -11.57 22.27 24.40
N TYR A 66 -10.72 22.21 25.41
CA TYR A 66 -9.28 22.24 25.25
C TYR A 66 -8.70 20.88 25.64
N ILE A 67 -7.99 20.26 24.72
CA ILE A 67 -7.27 19.00 24.94
C ILE A 67 -5.78 19.35 24.99
N PRO A 68 -5.11 19.18 26.14
CA PRO A 68 -3.68 19.39 26.23
C PRO A 68 -2.92 18.46 25.28
N LYS A 69 -1.68 18.83 24.94
CA LYS A 69 -0.79 17.89 24.26
C LYS A 69 -0.51 16.73 25.23
N ASP A 70 -0.98 15.54 24.89
CA ASP A 70 -0.71 14.31 25.62
C ASP A 70 0.20 13.42 24.78
N LEU A 71 1.37 13.06 25.32
CA LEU A 71 2.37 12.24 24.64
C LEU A 71 2.15 10.74 24.89
N ASP A 72 1.31 10.36 25.85
CA ASP A 72 1.03 8.96 26.21
C ASP A 72 -0.30 8.45 25.61
N ASN A 73 -0.89 9.25 24.73
CA ASN A 73 -2.10 8.89 24.00
C ASN A 73 -1.81 8.07 22.73
N THR A 74 -2.88 7.63 22.07
CA THR A 74 -2.80 6.94 20.78
C THR A 74 -1.95 7.75 19.81
N LYS A 75 -1.02 7.08 19.12
CA LYS A 75 -0.14 7.72 18.14
C LYS A 75 -0.89 7.88 16.83
N ASP A 76 -0.70 9.04 16.20
CA ASP A 76 -1.25 9.33 14.89
C ASP A 76 -0.15 9.39 13.82
N PHE A 77 -0.57 9.61 12.58
CA PHE A 77 0.34 9.75 11.45
C PHE A 77 1.36 10.88 11.63
N TYR A 78 0.97 11.98 12.28
CA TYR A 78 1.88 13.11 12.53
C TYR A 78 2.92 12.79 13.59
N ASP A 79 2.67 11.87 14.51
CA ASP A 79 3.70 11.38 15.42
C ASP A 79 4.78 10.59 14.68
N LEU A 80 4.39 9.73 13.72
CA LEU A 80 5.34 9.02 12.87
C LEU A 80 6.23 9.99 12.06
N LEU A 81 5.64 11.04 11.47
CA LEU A 81 6.41 12.07 10.75
C LEU A 81 7.44 12.77 11.65
N LYS A 82 7.06 13.11 12.89
CA LYS A 82 7.97 13.72 13.87
C LYS A 82 9.09 12.78 14.26
N VAL A 83 8.78 11.50 14.47
CA VAL A 83 9.80 10.48 14.78
C VAL A 83 10.81 10.41 13.64
N MET A 84 10.36 10.32 12.39
CA MET A 84 11.24 10.29 11.23
C MET A 84 12.10 11.55 11.09
N GLU A 85 11.54 12.74 11.33
CA GLU A 85 12.29 14.01 11.32
C GLU A 85 13.37 14.05 12.39
N VAL A 86 13.12 13.46 13.58
CA VAL A 86 14.13 13.35 14.64
C VAL A 86 15.19 12.30 14.28
N LEU A 87 14.79 11.14 13.77
CA LEU A 87 15.72 10.07 13.38
C LEU A 87 16.69 10.53 12.29
N ARG A 88 16.23 11.35 11.35
CA ARG A 88 17.05 11.94 10.28
C ARG A 88 17.56 13.35 10.59
N GLY A 89 17.45 13.81 11.83
CA GLY A 89 18.04 15.08 12.26
C GLY A 89 19.56 14.99 12.42
N GLU A 90 20.24 16.14 12.61
CA GLU A 90 21.69 16.20 12.84
C GLU A 90 22.16 15.36 14.05
N ASP A 91 21.35 15.32 15.10
CA ASP A 91 21.57 14.50 16.31
C ASP A 91 20.80 13.16 16.29
N GLY A 92 20.33 12.76 15.11
CA GLY A 92 19.49 11.58 14.89
C GLY A 92 20.28 10.27 14.85
N CYS A 93 19.65 9.24 14.31
CA CYS A 93 20.26 7.94 14.07
C CYS A 93 21.17 8.02 12.82
N PRO A 94 22.48 7.69 12.93
CA PRO A 94 23.39 7.78 11.79
C PRO A 94 22.98 6.93 10.59
N TRP A 95 22.43 5.73 10.85
CA TRP A 95 21.95 4.84 9.80
C TRP A 95 20.73 5.42 9.09
N ASP A 96 19.78 5.99 9.84
CA ASP A 96 18.60 6.61 9.23
C ASP A 96 19.01 7.84 8.42
N TYR A 97 19.89 8.68 8.95
CA TYR A 97 20.39 9.89 8.29
C TYR A 97 21.07 9.61 6.94
N GLU A 98 21.88 8.55 6.84
CA GLU A 98 22.65 8.24 5.62
C GLU A 98 21.83 7.59 4.49
N GLN A 99 20.58 7.15 4.76
CA GLN A 99 19.76 6.52 3.72
C GLN A 99 19.36 7.50 2.61
N THR A 100 19.26 6.98 1.39
CA THR A 100 18.79 7.69 0.19
C THR A 100 17.60 6.96 -0.44
N HIS A 101 16.96 7.58 -1.44
CA HIS A 101 15.93 6.89 -2.23
C HIS A 101 16.42 5.56 -2.82
N GLU A 102 17.68 5.50 -3.26
CA GLU A 102 18.27 4.31 -3.86
C GLU A 102 18.56 3.20 -2.85
N SER A 103 19.07 3.53 -1.67
CA SER A 103 19.42 2.53 -0.65
C SER A 103 18.17 1.86 -0.08
N LEU A 104 17.05 2.58 -0.04
CA LEU A 104 15.79 2.11 0.52
C LEU A 104 14.96 1.20 -0.39
N LYS A 105 15.28 1.13 -1.70
CA LYS A 105 14.51 0.34 -2.67
C LYS A 105 14.36 -1.13 -2.28
N ARG A 106 15.40 -1.72 -1.67
CA ARG A 106 15.37 -3.13 -1.27
C ARG A 106 14.38 -3.37 -0.14
N TYR A 107 14.40 -2.52 0.88
CA TYR A 107 13.55 -2.65 2.05
C TYR A 107 12.09 -2.48 1.67
N LEU A 108 11.77 -1.48 0.83
CA LEU A 108 10.40 -1.32 0.32
C LEU A 108 9.87 -2.58 -0.40
N ILE A 109 10.73 -3.30 -1.11
CA ILE A 109 10.34 -4.57 -1.76
C ILE A 109 10.18 -5.67 -0.72
N GLU A 110 11.11 -5.78 0.23
CA GLU A 110 11.07 -6.74 1.34
C GLU A 110 9.76 -6.58 2.14
N GLU A 111 9.44 -5.39 2.64
CA GLU A 111 8.20 -5.15 3.41
C GLU A 111 6.94 -5.47 2.61
N CYS A 112 6.95 -5.21 1.29
CA CYS A 112 5.81 -5.57 0.44
C CYS A 112 5.62 -7.08 0.35
N TYR A 113 6.70 -7.88 0.39
CA TYR A 113 6.58 -9.34 0.42
C TYR A 113 6.18 -9.85 1.80
N GLU A 114 6.62 -9.22 2.88
CA GLU A 114 6.19 -9.58 4.24
C GLU A 114 4.70 -9.29 4.45
N VAL A 115 4.16 -8.19 3.90
CA VAL A 115 2.71 -7.94 3.82
C VAL A 115 1.97 -9.07 3.09
N LEU A 116 2.51 -9.54 1.95
CA LEU A 116 1.87 -10.63 1.20
C LEU A 116 1.86 -11.93 2.00
N GLU A 117 2.96 -12.25 2.68
CA GLU A 117 3.04 -13.41 3.57
C GLU A 117 2.01 -13.31 4.70
N ALA A 118 1.89 -12.15 5.35
CA ALA A 118 0.90 -11.93 6.40
C ALA A 118 -0.55 -12.13 5.93
N ILE A 119 -0.86 -11.71 4.70
CA ILE A 119 -2.17 -11.95 4.07
C ILE A 119 -2.40 -13.45 3.84
N ASP A 120 -1.41 -14.15 3.28
CA ASP A 120 -1.49 -15.59 2.99
C ASP A 120 -1.60 -16.44 4.27
N GLU A 121 -1.03 -15.97 5.37
CA GLU A 121 -1.11 -16.59 6.69
C GLU A 121 -2.40 -16.28 7.45
N GLU A 122 -3.24 -15.37 6.94
CA GLU A 122 -4.41 -14.81 7.65
C GLU A 122 -4.05 -14.29 9.06
N ASP A 123 -2.83 -13.75 9.22
CA ASP A 123 -2.34 -13.20 10.49
C ASP A 123 -2.56 -11.69 10.54
N ASP A 124 -3.69 -11.28 11.14
CA ASP A 124 -4.05 -9.88 11.32
C ASP A 124 -3.00 -9.08 12.11
N THR A 125 -2.28 -9.71 13.04
CA THR A 125 -1.28 -9.01 13.87
C THR A 125 -0.05 -8.69 13.03
N LYS A 126 0.45 -9.69 12.32
CA LYS A 126 1.56 -9.51 11.38
C LYS A 126 1.17 -8.54 10.27
N LEU A 127 -0.04 -8.63 9.73
CA LEU A 127 -0.51 -7.71 8.69
C LEU A 127 -0.47 -6.24 9.14
N VAL A 128 -0.83 -5.96 10.39
CA VAL A 128 -0.74 -4.59 10.96
C VAL A 128 0.72 -4.13 11.09
N GLU A 129 1.62 -5.02 11.49
CA GLU A 129 3.07 -4.75 11.60
C GLU A 129 3.66 -4.41 10.23
N GLU A 130 3.49 -5.29 9.24
CA GLU A 130 4.09 -5.14 7.91
C GLU A 130 3.50 -3.96 7.12
N LEU A 131 2.20 -3.69 7.26
CA LEU A 131 1.60 -2.47 6.69
C LEU A 131 2.16 -1.21 7.35
N GLY A 132 2.54 -1.29 8.62
CA GLY A 132 3.26 -0.25 9.35
C GLY A 132 4.64 0.00 8.74
N ASP A 133 5.38 -1.04 8.38
CA ASP A 133 6.70 -0.93 7.77
C ASP A 133 6.65 -0.41 6.33
N VAL A 134 5.64 -0.82 5.53
CA VAL A 134 5.37 -0.18 4.24
C VAL A 134 5.05 1.31 4.41
N LEU A 135 4.25 1.68 5.42
CA LEU A 135 3.95 3.09 5.73
C LEU A 135 5.21 3.85 6.14
N LEU A 136 6.09 3.23 6.93
CA LEU A 136 7.39 3.78 7.32
C LEU A 136 8.22 4.11 6.09
N GLN A 137 8.32 3.22 5.10
CA GLN A 137 9.05 3.49 3.85
C GLN A 137 8.51 4.70 3.09
N VAL A 138 7.19 4.87 3.03
CA VAL A 138 6.55 6.04 2.40
C VAL A 138 6.92 7.33 3.14
N VAL A 139 6.87 7.30 4.48
CA VAL A 139 7.28 8.43 5.32
C VAL A 139 8.77 8.75 5.16
N PHE A 140 9.61 7.72 5.10
CA PHE A 140 11.06 7.84 4.91
C PHE A 140 11.40 8.58 3.61
N HIS A 141 10.80 8.14 2.49
CA HIS A 141 10.96 8.83 1.21
C HIS A 141 10.37 10.24 1.22
N GLY A 142 9.24 10.46 1.90
CA GLY A 142 8.66 11.79 2.08
C GLY A 142 9.57 12.75 2.85
N GLN A 143 10.31 12.24 3.84
CA GLN A 143 11.27 13.02 4.63
C GLN A 143 12.54 13.33 3.82
N ILE A 144 13.11 12.35 3.09
CA ILE A 144 14.26 12.58 2.19
C ILE A 144 13.90 13.65 1.14
N GLY A 145 12.74 13.51 0.48
CA GLY A 145 12.29 14.48 -0.51
C GLY A 145 12.16 15.90 0.06
N LYS A 146 11.75 16.00 1.34
CA LYS A 146 11.60 17.29 2.05
C LYS A 146 12.97 17.92 2.33
N GLU A 147 13.94 17.12 2.77
CA GLU A 147 15.32 17.53 3.01
C GLU A 147 16.01 18.02 1.74
N GLU A 148 15.75 17.35 0.62
CA GLU A 148 16.28 17.74 -0.70
C GLU A 148 15.51 18.92 -1.35
N GLY A 149 14.34 19.27 -0.80
CA GLY A 149 13.49 20.37 -1.28
C GLY A 149 12.68 20.07 -2.54
N TYR A 150 12.50 18.80 -2.90
CA TYR A 150 11.77 18.39 -4.11
C TYR A 150 10.27 18.14 -3.88
N PHE A 151 9.90 17.45 -2.80
CA PHE A 151 8.52 17.15 -2.42
C PHE A 151 8.46 16.80 -0.93
N ASN A 152 7.27 16.66 -0.35
CA ASN A 152 7.11 16.15 1.01
C ASN A 152 5.91 15.20 1.10
N ILE A 153 5.63 14.70 2.31
CA ILE A 153 4.53 13.76 2.53
C ILE A 153 3.15 14.31 2.12
N ASN A 154 2.91 15.62 2.24
CA ASN A 154 1.65 16.22 1.81
C ASN A 154 1.51 16.20 0.28
N ASP A 155 2.61 16.33 -0.46
CA ASP A 155 2.59 16.21 -1.92
C ASP A 155 2.24 14.78 -2.35
N ILE A 156 2.78 13.77 -1.65
CA ILE A 156 2.42 12.36 -1.86
C ILE A 156 0.92 12.14 -1.59
N ILE A 157 0.44 12.56 -0.41
CA ILE A 157 -0.97 12.42 -0.01
C ILE A 157 -1.90 13.14 -0.98
N LYS A 158 -1.56 14.37 -1.36
CA LYS A 158 -2.33 15.14 -2.34
C LYS A 158 -2.39 14.39 -3.68
N GLY A 159 -1.24 13.93 -4.17
CA GLY A 159 -1.15 13.22 -5.45
C GLY A 159 -1.98 11.94 -5.48
N ILE A 160 -1.97 11.13 -4.42
CA ILE A 160 -2.83 9.93 -4.36
C ILE A 160 -4.30 10.28 -4.16
N THR A 161 -4.61 11.29 -3.34
CA THR A 161 -6.00 11.71 -3.06
C THR A 161 -6.68 12.26 -4.32
N GLU A 162 -6.05 13.21 -5.00
CA GLU A 162 -6.58 13.79 -6.24
C GLU A 162 -6.77 12.71 -7.32
N LYS A 163 -5.81 11.79 -7.43
CA LYS A 163 -5.87 10.64 -8.35
C LYS A 163 -6.98 9.66 -8.00
N MET A 164 -7.25 9.41 -6.72
CA MET A 164 -8.35 8.54 -6.31
C MET A 164 -9.70 9.21 -6.57
N ILE A 165 -9.84 10.50 -6.29
CA ILE A 165 -11.06 11.26 -6.58
C ILE A 165 -11.32 11.29 -8.10
N SER A 166 -10.32 11.63 -8.91
CA SER A 166 -10.48 11.74 -10.37
C SER A 166 -10.83 10.41 -11.04
N ARG A 167 -10.35 9.30 -10.47
CA ARG A 167 -10.56 7.95 -11.00
C ARG A 167 -11.83 7.25 -10.51
N HIS A 168 -12.53 7.84 -9.55
CA HIS A 168 -13.83 7.35 -9.08
C HIS A 168 -14.92 8.40 -9.29
N PRO A 169 -15.16 8.85 -10.54
CA PRO A 169 -16.20 9.85 -10.82
C PRO A 169 -17.61 9.34 -10.52
N HIS A 170 -17.78 8.04 -10.28
CA HIS A 170 -19.04 7.44 -9.85
C HIS A 170 -19.28 7.52 -8.34
N VAL A 171 -18.23 7.74 -7.55
CA VAL A 171 -18.33 8.00 -6.11
C VAL A 171 -18.34 9.50 -5.83
N PHE A 172 -17.46 10.26 -6.52
CA PHE A 172 -17.19 11.66 -6.22
C PHE A 172 -17.71 12.65 -7.29
N GLY A 173 -18.43 12.17 -8.29
CA GLY A 173 -19.00 12.99 -9.37
C GLY A 173 -20.36 12.44 -9.82
N ASP A 174 -20.72 12.70 -11.08
CA ASP A 174 -22.05 12.40 -11.61
C ASP A 174 -22.12 11.14 -12.50
N VAL A 175 -21.02 10.42 -12.67
CA VAL A 175 -20.98 9.24 -13.56
C VAL A 175 -21.75 8.10 -12.89
N GLN A 176 -22.72 7.52 -13.60
CA GLN A 176 -23.40 6.31 -13.14
C GLN A 176 -22.70 5.10 -13.75
N VAL A 177 -22.44 4.09 -12.92
CA VAL A 177 -21.89 2.79 -13.32
C VAL A 177 -22.83 1.71 -12.81
N SER A 178 -23.00 0.66 -13.59
CA SER A 178 -23.96 -0.41 -13.34
C SER A 178 -23.35 -1.63 -12.65
N ASP A 179 -22.05 -1.86 -12.82
CA ASP A 179 -21.31 -2.96 -12.21
C ASP A 179 -19.80 -2.66 -12.05
N SER A 180 -19.07 -3.61 -11.46
CA SER A 180 -17.62 -3.53 -11.25
C SER A 180 -16.81 -3.54 -12.55
N ASP A 181 -17.32 -4.15 -13.62
CA ASP A 181 -16.62 -4.25 -14.90
C ASP A 181 -16.65 -2.89 -15.62
N GLU A 182 -17.76 -2.17 -15.51
CA GLU A 182 -17.89 -0.79 -15.99
C GLU A 182 -17.02 0.19 -15.18
N VAL A 183 -16.87 -0.04 -13.86
CA VAL A 183 -15.91 0.70 -13.03
C VAL A 183 -14.48 0.48 -13.52
N LEU A 184 -14.07 -0.77 -13.73
CA LEU A 184 -12.73 -1.12 -14.21
C LEU A 184 -12.44 -0.52 -15.58
N THR A 185 -13.40 -0.61 -16.50
CA THR A 185 -13.28 -0.03 -17.85
C THR A 185 -13.07 1.49 -17.79
N ASN A 186 -13.91 2.20 -17.05
CA ASN A 186 -13.77 3.65 -16.86
C ASN A 186 -12.43 4.02 -16.20
N TRP A 187 -11.99 3.24 -15.22
CA TRP A 187 -10.73 3.45 -14.52
C TRP A 187 -9.52 3.33 -15.46
N GLU A 188 -9.56 2.36 -16.37
CA GLU A 188 -8.51 2.16 -17.37
C GLU A 188 -8.49 3.26 -18.44
N GLU A 189 -9.66 3.73 -18.88
CA GLU A 189 -9.76 4.85 -19.82
C GLU A 189 -9.18 6.16 -19.24
N ILE A 190 -9.50 6.46 -17.97
CA ILE A 190 -8.97 7.64 -17.26
C ILE A 190 -7.45 7.56 -17.15
N LYS A 191 -6.90 6.38 -16.81
CA LYS A 191 -5.45 6.13 -16.81
C LYS A 191 -4.78 6.35 -18.15
N GLY A 192 -5.46 6.01 -19.24
CA GLY A 192 -4.97 6.21 -20.61
C GLY A 192 -4.85 7.69 -20.97
N LYS A 193 -5.84 8.50 -20.56
CA LYS A 193 -5.88 9.95 -20.83
C LYS A 193 -4.86 10.76 -20.01
N GLU A 194 -4.52 10.32 -18.80
CA GLU A 194 -3.53 10.99 -17.93
C GLU A 194 -2.09 10.89 -18.43
N LYS A 195 -1.79 9.94 -19.32
CA LYS A 195 -0.44 9.67 -19.80
C LYS A 195 -0.38 10.03 -21.28
N ASP A 196 0.34 11.10 -21.60
CA ASP A 196 0.54 11.62 -22.98
C ASP A 196 1.37 10.64 -23.85
N PHE A 197 0.86 9.43 -24.06
CA PHE A 197 1.51 8.39 -24.83
C PHE A 197 1.38 8.68 -26.31
N LYS A 198 2.50 9.08 -26.93
CA LYS A 198 2.57 9.40 -28.36
C LYS A 198 2.69 8.15 -29.22
N THR A 199 3.16 7.02 -28.66
CA THR A 199 3.27 5.73 -29.36
C THR A 199 2.91 4.53 -28.48
N TYR A 200 2.57 3.42 -29.12
CA TYR A 200 2.34 2.13 -28.45
C TYR A 200 3.60 1.62 -27.72
N THR A 201 4.78 1.86 -28.29
CA THR A 201 6.06 1.52 -27.66
C THR A 201 6.29 2.31 -26.38
N ASP A 202 5.86 3.58 -26.31
CA ASP A 202 5.95 4.38 -25.07
C ASP A 202 5.06 3.80 -23.97
N THR A 203 3.91 3.25 -24.36
CA THR A 203 3.00 2.54 -23.44
C THR A 203 3.67 1.31 -22.83
N LEU A 204 4.36 0.50 -23.64
CA LEU A 204 5.11 -0.68 -23.17
C LEU A 204 6.34 -0.31 -22.34
N LYS A 205 7.11 0.70 -22.77
CA LYS A 205 8.31 1.19 -22.05
C LYS A 205 8.00 1.80 -20.69
N HIS A 206 6.76 2.20 -20.44
CA HIS A 206 6.31 2.66 -19.13
C HIS A 206 6.01 1.51 -18.15
N VAL A 207 6.11 0.23 -18.53
CA VAL A 207 6.15 -0.83 -17.51
C VAL A 207 7.46 -0.68 -16.73
N PRO A 208 7.43 -0.51 -15.39
CA PRO A 208 8.63 -0.34 -14.59
C PRO A 208 9.64 -1.47 -14.86
N LYS A 209 10.90 -1.11 -15.10
CA LYS A 209 11.96 -2.08 -15.38
C LYS A 209 12.32 -2.94 -14.16
N ASN A 210 12.02 -2.44 -12.96
CA ASN A 210 12.39 -3.07 -11.69
C ASN A 210 11.35 -4.08 -11.20
N PHE A 211 10.27 -4.30 -11.94
CA PHE A 211 9.33 -5.37 -11.61
C PHE A 211 10.00 -6.74 -11.75
N PRO A 212 9.63 -7.72 -10.90
CA PRO A 212 9.92 -9.12 -11.13
C PRO A 212 9.60 -9.54 -12.56
N GLY A 213 10.37 -10.49 -13.10
CA GLY A 213 10.32 -10.85 -14.52
C GLY A 213 8.93 -11.26 -14.98
N LEU A 214 8.20 -12.06 -14.18
CA LEU A 214 6.87 -12.57 -14.53
C LEU A 214 5.83 -11.45 -14.48
N LEU A 215 5.79 -10.68 -13.39
CA LEU A 215 4.91 -9.51 -13.28
C LEU A 215 5.16 -8.49 -14.41
N ARG A 216 6.43 -8.25 -14.77
CA ARG A 216 6.79 -7.35 -15.86
C ARG A 216 6.29 -7.88 -17.20
N ALA A 217 6.48 -9.17 -17.48
CA ALA A 217 6.00 -9.82 -18.69
C ALA A 217 4.46 -9.73 -18.81
N GLU A 218 3.76 -10.05 -17.72
CA GLU A 218 2.29 -10.00 -17.65
C GLU A 218 1.75 -8.59 -17.93
N LYS A 219 2.35 -7.55 -17.32
CA LYS A 219 1.96 -6.15 -17.57
C LYS A 219 2.25 -5.68 -19.00
N VAL A 220 3.37 -6.12 -19.58
CA VAL A 220 3.71 -5.81 -20.98
C VAL A 220 2.68 -6.44 -21.91
N GLN A 221 2.33 -7.71 -21.69
CA GLN A 221 1.35 -8.43 -22.49
C GLN A 221 -0.06 -7.85 -22.34
N LYS A 222 -0.51 -7.54 -21.11
CA LYS A 222 -1.80 -6.85 -20.87
C LYS A 222 -1.90 -5.53 -21.63
N LYS A 223 -0.78 -4.79 -21.77
CA LYS A 223 -0.76 -3.55 -22.55
C LYS A 223 -0.74 -3.79 -24.06
N ALA A 224 0.00 -4.80 -24.53
CA ALA A 224 0.00 -5.19 -25.94
C ALA A 224 -1.40 -5.67 -26.40
N ALA A 225 -2.10 -6.38 -25.53
CA ALA A 225 -3.45 -6.87 -25.81
C ALA A 225 -4.45 -5.76 -26.12
N LYS A 226 -4.37 -4.65 -25.38
CA LYS A 226 -5.26 -3.48 -25.56
C LYS A 226 -5.15 -2.81 -26.92
N VAL A 227 -4.04 -3.00 -27.62
CA VAL A 227 -3.82 -2.44 -28.96
C VAL A 227 -4.09 -3.45 -30.06
N GLY A 228 -4.74 -4.56 -29.72
CA GLY A 228 -5.11 -5.64 -30.64
C GLY A 228 -4.01 -6.66 -30.90
N PHE A 229 -2.90 -6.61 -30.14
CA PHE A 229 -1.83 -7.59 -30.22
C PHE A 229 -2.02 -8.66 -29.13
N ASP A 230 -3.08 -9.47 -29.30
CA ASP A 230 -3.40 -10.60 -28.43
C ASP A 230 -3.99 -11.80 -29.19
N TRP A 231 -4.01 -12.95 -28.54
CA TRP A 231 -4.75 -14.13 -28.97
C TRP A 231 -6.21 -14.04 -28.50
N ALA A 232 -7.13 -14.50 -29.35
CA ALA A 232 -8.56 -14.53 -29.01
C ALA A 232 -8.93 -15.70 -28.07
N ASP A 233 -8.04 -16.70 -27.93
CA ASP A 233 -8.23 -17.90 -27.14
C ASP A 233 -6.88 -18.33 -26.55
N VAL A 234 -6.90 -19.11 -25.47
CA VAL A 234 -5.71 -19.65 -24.81
C VAL A 234 -5.03 -20.74 -25.64
N ALA A 235 -5.77 -21.47 -26.48
CA ALA A 235 -5.22 -22.58 -27.26
C ALA A 235 -4.05 -22.16 -28.19
N PRO A 236 -4.15 -21.08 -29.00
CA PRO A 236 -3.01 -20.55 -29.75
C PRO A 236 -1.80 -20.17 -28.88
N ALA A 237 -2.02 -19.64 -27.67
CA ALA A 237 -0.95 -19.31 -26.75
C ALA A 237 -0.25 -20.57 -26.21
N MET A 238 -1.01 -21.65 -25.97
CA MET A 238 -0.45 -22.96 -25.60
C MET A 238 0.40 -23.57 -26.73
N GLU A 239 -0.05 -23.45 -27.99
CA GLU A 239 0.76 -23.88 -29.14
C GLU A 239 2.07 -23.10 -29.22
N LYS A 240 2.04 -21.79 -28.93
CA LYS A 240 3.28 -20.99 -28.88
C LYS A 240 4.22 -21.46 -27.77
N VAL A 241 3.73 -21.85 -26.59
CA VAL A 241 4.57 -22.45 -25.54
C VAL A 241 5.25 -23.74 -26.03
N LEU A 242 4.56 -24.57 -26.82
CA LEU A 242 5.15 -25.79 -27.39
C LEU A 242 6.22 -25.47 -28.44
N GLU A 243 6.01 -24.42 -29.25
CA GLU A 243 6.98 -23.92 -30.22
C GLU A 243 8.27 -23.44 -29.52
N GLU A 244 8.16 -22.54 -28.53
CA GLU A 244 9.30 -22.03 -27.76
C GLU A 244 10.06 -23.15 -27.05
N LEU A 245 9.35 -24.16 -26.52
CA LEU A 245 9.99 -25.34 -25.92
C LEU A 245 10.80 -26.13 -26.95
N GLN A 246 10.35 -26.18 -28.21
CA GLN A 246 11.09 -26.81 -29.28
C GLN A 246 12.33 -25.99 -29.67
N GLU A 247 12.24 -24.65 -29.70
CA GLU A 247 13.38 -23.78 -29.96
C GLU A 247 14.47 -23.94 -28.88
N VAL A 248 14.09 -24.02 -27.59
CA VAL A 248 15.02 -24.39 -26.50
C VAL A 248 15.69 -25.74 -26.75
N ARG A 249 14.94 -26.76 -27.21
CA ARG A 249 15.48 -28.09 -27.51
C ARG A 249 16.47 -28.09 -28.67
N ASP A 250 16.36 -27.15 -29.59
CA ASP A 250 17.26 -27.06 -30.72
C ASP A 250 18.60 -26.41 -30.31
N VAL A 251 18.59 -25.57 -29.28
CA VAL A 251 19.77 -24.78 -28.87
C VAL A 251 20.46 -25.25 -27.58
N TYR A 252 19.80 -25.99 -26.68
CA TYR A 252 20.34 -26.30 -25.32
C TYR A 252 21.66 -27.09 -25.29
N LYS A 253 22.01 -27.78 -26.38
CA LYS A 253 23.26 -28.56 -26.51
C LYS A 253 24.37 -27.80 -27.23
N THR A 254 24.11 -26.57 -27.63
CA THR A 254 25.09 -25.71 -28.29
C THR A 254 25.92 -24.96 -27.24
N ASN A 255 27.10 -24.47 -27.62
CA ASN A 255 27.89 -23.56 -26.77
C ASN A 255 27.47 -22.08 -26.95
N ASN A 256 26.26 -21.82 -27.44
CA ASN A 256 25.77 -20.46 -27.68
C ASN A 256 24.87 -20.01 -26.52
N GLU A 257 25.50 -19.59 -25.43
CA GLU A 257 24.80 -19.16 -24.20
C GLU A 257 23.79 -18.04 -24.45
N ALA A 258 24.13 -17.09 -25.33
CA ALA A 258 23.24 -15.98 -25.67
C ALA A 258 21.93 -16.48 -26.30
N LYS A 259 22.01 -17.43 -27.23
CA LYS A 259 20.84 -18.00 -27.88
C LYS A 259 20.04 -18.87 -26.92
N ILE A 260 20.70 -19.65 -26.05
CA ILE A 260 20.00 -20.41 -25.00
C ILE A 260 19.22 -19.48 -24.07
N GLN A 261 19.83 -18.36 -23.65
CA GLN A 261 19.17 -17.39 -22.78
C GLN A 261 17.94 -16.74 -23.46
N GLU A 262 18.04 -16.45 -24.76
CA GLU A 262 16.94 -15.93 -25.58
C GLU A 262 15.75 -16.91 -25.58
N GLU A 263 15.96 -18.15 -26.02
CA GLU A 263 14.86 -19.13 -26.12
C GLU A 263 14.24 -19.48 -24.76
N VAL A 264 15.05 -19.57 -23.70
CA VAL A 264 14.52 -19.79 -22.34
C VAL A 264 13.68 -18.60 -21.88
N GLY A 265 14.10 -17.38 -22.21
CA GLY A 265 13.33 -16.17 -21.94
C GLY A 265 12.00 -16.16 -22.67
N ASP A 266 11.99 -16.51 -23.96
CA ASP A 266 10.79 -16.52 -24.78
C ASP A 266 9.81 -17.63 -24.35
N LEU A 267 10.30 -18.81 -23.96
CA LEU A 267 9.48 -19.86 -23.33
C LEU A 267 8.78 -19.39 -22.05
N ILE A 268 9.51 -18.71 -21.15
CA ILE A 268 8.93 -18.15 -19.92
C ILE A 268 7.90 -17.08 -20.28
N PHE A 269 8.23 -16.19 -21.23
CA PHE A 269 7.33 -15.13 -21.68
C PHE A 269 6.03 -15.69 -22.29
N ALA A 270 6.12 -16.75 -23.11
CA ALA A 270 4.96 -17.45 -23.67
C ALA A 270 4.11 -18.10 -22.56
N THR A 271 4.74 -18.70 -21.55
CA THR A 271 4.03 -19.30 -20.41
C THR A 271 3.27 -18.26 -19.59
N VAL A 272 3.86 -17.07 -19.37
CA VAL A 272 3.17 -15.95 -18.74
C VAL A 272 1.92 -15.53 -19.53
N ASN A 273 2.00 -15.58 -20.86
CA ASN A 273 0.86 -15.23 -21.72
C ASN A 273 -0.32 -16.20 -21.57
N VAL A 274 -0.02 -17.50 -21.42
CA VAL A 274 -1.01 -18.51 -21.11
C VAL A 274 -1.66 -18.25 -19.76
N ALA A 275 -0.86 -18.01 -18.70
CA ALA A 275 -1.38 -17.71 -17.37
C ALA A 275 -2.32 -16.49 -17.40
N ARG A 276 -1.90 -15.42 -18.08
CA ARG A 276 -2.70 -14.21 -18.26
C ARG A 276 -4.04 -14.47 -18.97
N LEU A 277 -4.07 -15.28 -20.02
CA LEU A 277 -5.30 -15.63 -20.74
C LEU A 277 -6.24 -16.54 -19.92
N LEU A 278 -5.70 -17.25 -18.93
CA LEU A 278 -6.47 -18.01 -17.94
C LEU A 278 -6.89 -17.16 -16.72
N ASP A 279 -6.61 -15.86 -16.73
CA ASP A 279 -6.81 -14.94 -15.61
C ASP A 279 -6.08 -15.36 -14.32
N ILE A 280 -4.88 -15.91 -14.48
CA ILE A 280 -3.99 -16.32 -13.39
C ILE A 280 -2.80 -15.36 -13.35
N ASP A 281 -2.50 -14.81 -12.16
CA ASP A 281 -1.27 -14.06 -11.93
C ASP A 281 -0.07 -15.03 -11.91
N PRO A 282 0.89 -14.87 -12.85
CA PRO A 282 2.01 -15.81 -12.99
C PRO A 282 3.00 -15.75 -11.83
N GLU A 283 3.17 -14.59 -11.17
CA GLU A 283 4.08 -14.44 -10.03
C GLU A 283 3.53 -15.24 -8.84
N PHE A 284 2.24 -15.07 -8.53
CA PHE A 284 1.58 -15.82 -7.46
C PHE A 284 1.49 -17.32 -7.77
N ALA A 285 1.24 -17.71 -9.03
CA ALA A 285 1.19 -19.13 -9.40
C ALA A 285 2.53 -19.86 -9.16
N VAL A 286 3.65 -19.18 -9.42
CA VAL A 286 4.99 -19.72 -9.16
C VAL A 286 5.26 -19.80 -7.66
N ASN A 287 4.97 -18.75 -6.89
CA ASN A 287 5.14 -18.75 -5.43
C ASN A 287 4.33 -19.87 -4.77
N TYR A 288 3.05 -20.03 -5.12
CA TYR A 288 2.22 -21.13 -4.65
C TYR A 288 2.85 -22.52 -4.93
N THR A 289 3.46 -22.68 -6.10
CA THR A 289 4.12 -23.93 -6.50
C THR A 289 5.40 -24.16 -5.68
N ILE A 290 6.17 -23.11 -5.40
CA ILE A 290 7.37 -23.13 -4.56
C ILE A 290 6.99 -23.56 -3.14
N ASP A 291 5.98 -22.96 -2.52
CA ASP A 291 5.55 -23.29 -1.16
C ASP A 291 5.07 -24.72 -1.05
N LYS A 292 4.31 -25.18 -2.05
CA LYS A 292 3.87 -26.56 -2.14
C LYS A 292 5.05 -27.53 -2.26
N PHE A 293 6.11 -27.16 -2.98
CA PHE A 293 7.33 -27.96 -3.08
C PHE A 293 8.08 -27.99 -1.73
N ILE A 294 8.24 -26.85 -1.05
CA ILE A 294 8.87 -26.75 0.27
C ILE A 294 8.13 -27.62 1.29
N LYS A 295 6.80 -27.51 1.37
CA LYS A 295 5.94 -28.33 2.26
C LYS A 295 6.12 -29.82 2.00
N ARG A 296 6.21 -30.23 0.73
CA ARG A 296 6.46 -31.63 0.35
C ARG A 296 7.84 -32.10 0.77
N PHE A 297 8.86 -31.26 0.59
CA PHE A 297 10.23 -31.58 0.94
C PHE A 297 10.38 -31.75 2.47
N GLN A 298 9.81 -30.83 3.24
CA GLN A 298 9.78 -30.91 4.71
C GLN A 298 9.14 -32.21 5.20
N TYR A 299 8.00 -32.61 4.63
CA TYR A 299 7.34 -33.87 4.97
C TYR A 299 8.25 -35.10 4.71
N ILE A 300 9.00 -35.09 3.61
CA ILE A 300 9.96 -36.16 3.29
C ILE A 300 11.09 -36.20 4.33
N GLU A 301 11.65 -35.06 4.71
CA GLU A 301 12.70 -34.96 5.73
C GLU A 301 12.23 -35.45 7.11
N GLU A 302 11.06 -35.00 7.55
CA GLU A 302 10.46 -35.45 8.81
C GLU A 302 10.22 -36.96 8.83
N THR A 303 9.74 -37.52 7.71
CA THR A 303 9.50 -38.96 7.56
C THR A 303 10.82 -39.75 7.57
N ALA A 304 11.86 -39.23 6.90
CA ALA A 304 13.19 -39.84 6.88
C ALA A 304 13.82 -39.84 8.27
N ASN A 305 13.72 -38.73 9.01
CA ASN A 305 14.22 -38.61 10.38
C ASN A 305 13.47 -39.53 11.36
N LYS A 306 12.14 -39.65 11.25
CA LYS A 306 11.34 -40.59 12.05
C LYS A 306 11.71 -42.06 11.81
N LYS A 307 12.13 -42.43 10.59
CA LYS A 307 12.64 -43.78 10.28
C LYS A 307 14.05 -44.01 10.82
N ARG A 308 14.89 -42.97 10.87
CA ARG A 308 16.27 -43.04 11.37
C ARG A 308 16.35 -43.19 12.90
N VAL A 309 15.37 -42.69 13.64
CA VAL A 309 15.27 -42.81 15.11
C VAL A 309 14.67 -44.15 15.56
N LYS A 310 14.07 -44.94 14.65
CA LYS A 310 13.49 -46.26 14.93
C LYS A 310 14.38 -47.45 14.55
N SER A 311 15.64 -47.20 14.20
CA SER A 311 16.68 -48.22 13.93
C SER A 311 17.75 -48.19 15.00
#